data_AF-A0A1I2I7B4-F1
#
_entry.id   AF-A0A1I2I7B4-F1
#
_cell.length_a   1.000
_cell.length_b   1.000
_cell.length_c   1.000
_cell.angle_alpha   90.00
_cell.angle_beta   90.00
_cell.angle_gamma   90.00
#
_symmetry.space_group_name_H-M   'P 1'
#
loop_
_entity.id
_entity.type
_entity.pdbx_description
1 polymer ?
#
loop_
_entity_poly.entity_id
_entity_poly.type
_entity_poly.pdbx_seq_one_letter_code
_entity_poly.pdbx_strand_id
1 'polypeptide(L)'
;METRLVCNDKFDPKVAVMTSVPVKQSQVARMAITRQDMIEYFRLEGSRDLLRGYGRYQNNIPDDASEWNQELFPVVRGIWNPEMSGGRNRCEIGAQLRTAADLFESYPDGSHRVLDNFPIGSPEERTAAIFREIADYVEQWASPLDRDAISNTPVTARELIMRFPRLSNILPLYFGQDGAAVSDDMQDASTEEGIRMYIDETHPGCPWNLPAAVAECHEALALFHTEDQLERFFSGPGMHGGSGSGDFTDFLPLFARLCSEHMREFHSSMWESR
;
A
#
# COMPACT_ATOMS: atom_id res chain seq x y z
N MET A 1 58.82 -13.21 -5.51
CA MET A 1 59.51 -13.13 -6.80
C MET A 1 58.43 -13.00 -7.86
N GLU A 2 58.13 -11.78 -8.32
CA GLU A 2 58.82 -11.13 -9.45
C GLU A 2 58.53 -11.87 -10.77
N THR A 3 58.16 -11.31 -11.91
CA THR A 3 57.84 -9.95 -12.38
C THR A 3 57.10 -10.13 -13.74
N ARG A 4 56.37 -9.10 -14.17
CA ARG A 4 55.49 -8.97 -15.33
C ARG A 4 56.08 -9.23 -16.75
N LEU A 5 55.17 -9.08 -17.73
CA LEU A 5 55.27 -8.47 -19.09
C LEU A 5 55.53 -9.47 -20.25
N VAL A 6 54.96 -9.35 -21.47
CA VAL A 6 54.17 -8.33 -22.19
C VAL A 6 53.29 -9.05 -23.24
N CYS A 7 52.18 -8.43 -23.64
CA CYS A 7 51.42 -8.75 -24.85
C CYS A 7 52.26 -8.62 -26.14
N ASN A 8 51.87 -9.35 -27.19
CA ASN A 8 52.12 -8.89 -28.55
C ASN A 8 50.92 -9.21 -29.44
N ASP A 9 50.28 -8.13 -29.90
CA ASP A 9 49.23 -8.11 -30.90
C ASP A 9 49.77 -8.51 -32.27
N LYS A 10 49.00 -9.36 -32.97
CA LYS A 10 48.56 -9.23 -34.38
C LYS A 10 48.34 -10.61 -35.00
N PHE A 11 47.09 -10.97 -35.27
CA PHE A 11 46.72 -11.72 -36.47
C PHE A 11 45.27 -11.43 -36.84
N ASP A 12 45.07 -10.90 -38.05
CA ASP A 12 43.81 -10.61 -38.72
C ASP A 12 43.88 -11.32 -40.10
N PRO A 13 42.81 -11.41 -40.89
CA PRO A 13 41.62 -12.24 -40.78
C PRO A 13 41.56 -13.26 -41.94
N LYS A 14 40.82 -14.37 -41.79
CA LYS A 14 39.89 -14.91 -42.80
C LYS A 14 39.30 -16.26 -42.41
N VAL A 15 37.96 -16.30 -42.46
CA VAL A 15 37.07 -17.47 -42.58
C VAL A 15 36.88 -18.33 -41.33
N ALA A 16 35.83 -18.00 -40.58
CA ALA A 16 34.97 -19.00 -39.94
C ALA A 16 33.53 -18.47 -39.93
N VAL A 17 32.78 -18.81 -40.98
CA VAL A 17 31.32 -18.63 -41.02
C VAL A 17 30.73 -19.67 -40.06
N MET A 18 30.46 -19.28 -38.83
CA MET A 18 29.67 -20.08 -37.90
C MET A 18 28.20 -19.96 -38.28
N THR A 19 27.65 -21.06 -38.80
CA THR A 19 26.22 -21.31 -38.92
C THR A 19 25.58 -21.29 -37.53
N SER A 20 24.79 -20.26 -37.26
CA SER A 20 23.97 -20.13 -36.05
C SER A 20 22.83 -21.16 -36.08
N VAL A 21 22.87 -22.10 -35.15
CA VAL A 21 21.70 -22.94 -34.81
C VAL A 21 20.72 -22.06 -34.02
N PRO A 22 19.43 -21.94 -34.41
CA PRO A 22 18.48 -21.16 -33.64
C PRO A 22 18.10 -21.91 -32.37
N VAL A 23 18.52 -21.39 -31.23
CA VAL A 23 17.98 -21.75 -29.92
C VAL A 23 16.51 -21.36 -29.92
N LYS A 24 15.61 -22.35 -29.79
CA LYS A 24 14.18 -22.12 -29.56
C LYS A 24 14.04 -21.28 -28.29
N GLN A 25 13.82 -19.98 -28.47
CA GLN A 25 13.28 -19.12 -27.43
C GLN A 25 11.91 -19.68 -27.06
N SER A 26 11.82 -20.27 -25.87
CA SER A 26 10.56 -20.57 -25.21
C SER A 26 9.78 -19.27 -25.09
N GLN A 27 8.75 -19.11 -25.92
CA GLN A 27 7.74 -18.08 -25.77
C GLN A 27 6.95 -18.34 -24.47
N VAL A 28 7.43 -17.82 -23.35
CA VAL A 28 6.53 -17.29 -22.34
C VAL A 28 6.33 -15.84 -22.76
N ALA A 29 5.32 -15.59 -23.58
CA ALA A 29 4.88 -14.24 -23.86
C ALA A 29 4.47 -13.61 -22.51
N ARG A 30 5.33 -12.77 -21.93
CA ARG A 30 4.89 -11.80 -20.93
C ARG A 30 3.91 -10.89 -21.66
N MET A 31 2.62 -11.18 -21.57
CA MET A 31 1.59 -10.27 -22.06
C MET A 31 1.80 -8.94 -21.34
N ALA A 32 1.98 -7.87 -22.10
CA ALA A 32 2.05 -6.52 -21.54
C ALA A 32 0.72 -6.24 -20.82
N ILE A 33 0.78 -5.93 -19.53
CA ILE A 33 -0.39 -5.50 -18.75
C ILE A 33 -0.94 -4.25 -19.42
N THR A 34 -2.19 -4.30 -19.86
CA THR A 34 -2.83 -3.15 -20.48
C THR A 34 -3.41 -2.22 -19.42
N ARG A 35 -3.68 -0.97 -19.80
CA ARG A 35 -4.40 -0.02 -18.92
C ARG A 35 -5.75 -0.58 -18.46
N GLN A 36 -6.45 -1.28 -19.35
CA GLN A 36 -7.73 -1.91 -19.01
C GLN A 36 -7.53 -2.98 -17.94
N ASP A 37 -6.44 -3.73 -18.01
CA ASP A 37 -6.14 -4.77 -17.02
C ASP A 37 -5.87 -4.17 -15.64
N MET A 38 -5.18 -3.03 -15.58
CA MET A 38 -4.99 -2.29 -14.33
C MET A 38 -6.32 -1.76 -13.77
N ILE A 39 -7.17 -1.17 -14.62
CA ILE A 39 -8.50 -0.68 -14.19
C ILE A 39 -9.33 -1.84 -13.63
N GLU A 40 -9.34 -2.97 -14.33
CA GLU A 40 -10.04 -4.18 -13.92
C GLU A 40 -9.49 -4.75 -12.62
N TYR A 41 -8.18 -4.71 -12.42
CA TYR A 41 -7.57 -5.10 -11.15
C TYR A 41 -8.04 -4.16 -10.03
N PHE A 42 -7.80 -2.85 -10.13
CA PHE A 42 -8.08 -1.89 -9.06
C PHE A 42 -9.58 -1.68 -8.77
N ARG A 43 -10.49 -2.20 -9.60
CA ARG A 43 -11.94 -2.12 -9.32
C ARG A 43 -12.36 -2.82 -8.02
N LEU A 44 -11.57 -3.79 -7.53
CA LEU A 44 -11.84 -4.52 -6.29
C LEU A 44 -10.88 -4.17 -5.13
N GLU A 45 -10.20 -3.02 -5.22
CA GLU A 45 -9.14 -2.67 -4.27
C GLU A 45 -9.61 -2.59 -2.81
N GLY A 46 -10.82 -2.09 -2.58
CA GLY A 46 -11.40 -2.04 -1.23
C GLY A 46 -11.63 -3.41 -0.62
N SER A 47 -12.12 -4.37 -1.41
CA SER A 47 -12.24 -5.75 -0.97
C SER A 47 -10.87 -6.40 -0.74
N ARG A 48 -9.85 -6.10 -1.55
CA ARG A 48 -8.50 -6.61 -1.31
C ARG A 48 -7.91 -6.07 -0.02
N ASP A 49 -8.05 -4.77 0.24
CA ASP A 49 -7.57 -4.15 1.48
C ASP A 49 -8.25 -4.77 2.71
N LEU A 50 -9.58 -4.96 2.64
CA LEU A 50 -10.38 -5.61 3.68
C LEU A 50 -9.95 -7.07 3.91
N LEU A 51 -9.63 -7.81 2.85
CA LEU A 51 -9.35 -9.24 2.93
C LEU A 51 -7.85 -9.58 2.94
N ARG A 52 -6.95 -8.58 2.97
CA ARG A 52 -5.48 -8.73 2.93
C ARG A 52 -4.91 -9.64 4.02
N GLY A 53 -5.63 -9.82 5.13
CA GLY A 53 -5.28 -10.78 6.18
C GLY A 53 -5.43 -12.24 5.76
N TYR A 54 -6.25 -12.54 4.76
CA TYR A 54 -6.47 -13.90 4.27
C TYR A 54 -5.64 -14.17 2.99
N GLY A 55 -5.39 -15.44 2.68
CA GLY A 55 -4.79 -15.86 1.40
C GLY A 55 -3.31 -16.25 1.49
N ARG A 56 -2.53 -16.03 0.42
CA ARG A 56 -1.31 -16.79 -0.01
C ARG A 56 -0.23 -17.16 1.03
N TYR A 57 -0.21 -16.58 2.22
CA TYR A 57 0.71 -16.91 3.33
C TYR A 57 0.00 -17.05 4.70
N GLN A 58 -1.32 -17.04 4.73
CA GLN A 58 -2.22 -17.17 5.88
C GLN A 58 -3.33 -18.20 5.59
N ASN A 59 -4.30 -18.33 6.50
CA ASN A 59 -5.43 -19.23 6.33
C ASN A 59 -6.44 -18.68 5.29
N ASN A 60 -7.16 -19.60 4.65
CA ASN A 60 -8.38 -19.28 3.90
C ASN A 60 -9.43 -18.66 4.82
N ILE A 61 -10.43 -17.98 4.25
CA ILE A 61 -11.50 -17.37 5.05
C ILE A 61 -12.36 -18.50 5.63
N PRO A 62 -12.51 -18.62 6.96
CA PRO A 62 -13.34 -19.66 7.56
C PRO A 62 -14.82 -19.48 7.18
N ASP A 63 -15.57 -20.57 7.08
CA ASP A 63 -17.03 -20.52 6.88
C ASP A 63 -17.78 -19.99 8.11
N ASP A 64 -17.18 -20.08 9.30
CA ASP A 64 -17.77 -19.57 10.55
C ASP A 64 -17.72 -18.04 10.57
N ALA A 65 -18.91 -17.42 10.54
CA ALA A 65 -19.07 -15.98 10.64
C ALA A 65 -18.43 -15.36 11.88
N SER A 66 -18.44 -16.05 13.03
CA SER A 66 -17.87 -15.53 14.26
C SER A 66 -16.35 -15.32 14.17
N GLU A 67 -15.65 -16.19 13.43
CA GLU A 67 -14.20 -16.13 13.28
C GLU A 67 -13.78 -14.92 12.42
N TRP A 68 -14.33 -14.80 11.21
CA TRP A 68 -13.98 -13.67 10.35
C TRP A 68 -14.58 -12.35 10.87
N ASN A 69 -15.70 -12.36 11.59
CA ASN A 69 -16.22 -11.15 12.25
C ASN A 69 -15.22 -10.59 13.26
N GLN A 70 -14.64 -11.45 14.09
CA GLN A 70 -13.68 -11.02 15.10
C GLN A 70 -12.43 -10.40 14.47
N GLU A 71 -11.93 -10.99 13.38
CA GLU A 71 -10.74 -10.50 12.68
C GLU A 71 -11.02 -9.23 11.87
N LEU A 72 -12.15 -9.17 11.18
CA LEU A 72 -12.52 -8.05 10.33
C LEU A 72 -13.05 -6.85 11.12
N PHE A 73 -13.54 -7.02 12.35
CA PHE A 73 -14.07 -5.93 13.17
C PHE A 73 -13.14 -4.70 13.24
N PRO A 74 -11.86 -4.79 13.66
CA PRO A 74 -10.97 -3.64 13.72
C PRO A 74 -10.69 -3.04 12.34
N VAL A 75 -10.69 -3.86 11.28
CA VAL A 75 -10.50 -3.41 9.89
C VAL A 75 -11.69 -2.58 9.42
N VAL A 76 -12.93 -3.05 9.65
CA VAL A 76 -14.15 -2.33 9.30
C VAL A 76 -14.29 -1.05 10.12
N ARG A 77 -13.88 -1.07 11.39
CA ARG A 77 -13.76 0.16 12.21
C ARG A 77 -12.75 1.15 11.61
N GLY A 78 -11.61 0.65 11.11
CA GLY A 78 -10.60 1.43 10.42
C GLY A 78 -11.12 2.09 9.13
N ILE A 79 -11.94 1.38 8.35
CA ILE A 79 -12.62 1.90 7.14
C ILE A 79 -13.70 2.93 7.48
N TRP A 80 -14.42 2.73 8.58
CA TRP A 80 -15.48 3.65 8.99
C TRP A 80 -14.95 5.05 9.36
N ASN A 81 -13.74 5.15 9.92
CA ASN A 81 -13.15 6.43 10.28
C ASN A 81 -12.97 7.39 9.09
N PRO A 82 -12.33 7.01 7.97
CA PRO A 82 -12.20 7.87 6.79
C PRO A 82 -13.50 8.03 6.00
N GLU A 83 -14.49 7.13 6.11
CA GLU A 83 -15.82 7.30 5.49
C GLU A 83 -16.46 8.65 5.90
N MET A 84 -16.29 9.06 7.16
CA MET A 84 -16.77 10.34 7.68
C MET A 84 -16.03 11.56 7.11
N SER A 85 -14.88 11.35 6.47
CA SER A 85 -13.97 12.37 5.93
C SER A 85 -13.82 12.28 4.40
N GLY A 86 -14.73 11.56 3.72
CA GLY A 86 -14.74 11.45 2.25
C GLY A 86 -13.79 10.40 1.66
N GLY A 87 -13.29 9.46 2.49
CA GLY A 87 -12.57 8.28 2.04
C GLY A 87 -13.49 7.20 1.46
N ARG A 88 -12.88 6.05 1.08
CA ARG A 88 -13.62 4.87 0.61
C ARG A 88 -14.64 4.45 1.66
N ASN A 89 -15.88 4.22 1.24
CA ASN A 89 -16.96 3.90 2.16
C ASN A 89 -17.28 2.39 2.21
N ARG A 90 -17.96 1.95 3.27
CA ARG A 90 -18.31 0.54 3.46
C ARG A 90 -19.23 -0.01 2.36
N CYS A 91 -20.12 0.80 1.80
CA CYS A 91 -21.01 0.38 0.72
C CYS A 91 -20.24 0.08 -0.58
N GLU A 92 -19.19 0.86 -0.90
CA GLU A 92 -18.31 0.59 -2.03
C GLU A 92 -17.60 -0.76 -1.86
N ILE A 93 -17.11 -1.05 -0.65
CA ILE A 93 -16.44 -2.31 -0.34
C ILE A 93 -17.43 -3.48 -0.39
N GLY A 94 -18.64 -3.32 0.14
CA GLY A 94 -19.71 -4.31 0.04
C GLY A 94 -20.09 -4.61 -1.41
N ALA A 95 -20.23 -3.59 -2.25
CA ALA A 95 -20.47 -3.77 -3.69
C ALA A 95 -19.32 -4.50 -4.41
N GLN A 96 -18.07 -4.18 -4.06
CA GLN A 96 -16.90 -4.87 -4.61
C GLN A 96 -16.84 -6.34 -4.17
N LEU A 97 -17.19 -6.66 -2.91
CA LEU A 97 -17.26 -8.04 -2.42
C LEU A 97 -18.31 -8.86 -3.18
N ARG A 98 -19.48 -8.29 -3.43
CA ARG A 98 -20.52 -8.94 -4.24
C ARG A 98 -20.06 -9.14 -5.69
N THR A 99 -19.39 -8.16 -6.26
CA THR A 99 -18.77 -8.29 -7.60
C THR A 99 -17.74 -9.43 -7.63
N ALA A 100 -16.93 -9.56 -6.57
CA ALA A 100 -15.97 -10.65 -6.44
C ALA A 100 -16.67 -12.01 -6.26
N ALA A 101 -17.76 -12.08 -5.51
CA ALA A 101 -18.57 -13.28 -5.35
C ALA A 101 -19.14 -13.76 -6.71
N ASP A 102 -19.69 -12.85 -7.52
CA ASP A 102 -20.22 -13.17 -8.84
C ASP A 102 -19.13 -13.69 -9.80
N LEU A 103 -17.90 -13.15 -9.67
CA LEU A 103 -16.74 -13.66 -10.40
C LEU A 103 -16.33 -15.06 -9.94
N PHE A 104 -16.34 -15.36 -8.64
CA PHE A 104 -16.06 -16.70 -8.13
C PHE A 104 -17.14 -17.72 -8.52
N GLU A 105 -18.40 -17.31 -8.69
CA GLU A 105 -19.42 -18.21 -9.24
C GLU A 105 -19.15 -18.56 -10.72
N SER A 106 -18.64 -17.59 -11.48
CA SER A 106 -18.31 -17.78 -12.89
C SER A 106 -16.95 -18.49 -13.09
N TYR A 107 -16.03 -18.31 -12.14
CA TYR A 107 -14.66 -18.82 -12.14
C TYR A 107 -14.30 -19.38 -10.75
N PRO A 108 -14.81 -20.57 -10.38
CA PRO A 108 -14.68 -21.12 -9.03
C PRO A 108 -13.24 -21.38 -8.57
N ASP A 109 -12.33 -21.59 -9.52
CA ASP A 109 -10.91 -21.78 -9.28
C ASP A 109 -10.14 -20.46 -9.10
N GLY A 110 -10.82 -19.31 -9.16
CA GLY A 110 -10.20 -17.99 -9.09
C GLY A 110 -9.35 -17.63 -10.31
N SER A 111 -9.48 -18.36 -11.43
CA SER A 111 -8.67 -18.15 -12.64
C SER A 111 -8.90 -16.82 -13.35
N HIS A 112 -9.97 -16.10 -12.99
CA HIS A 112 -10.22 -14.78 -13.53
C HIS A 112 -9.20 -13.78 -12.99
N ARG A 113 -8.41 -13.14 -13.86
CA ARG A 113 -7.33 -12.18 -13.51
C ARG A 113 -7.67 -11.12 -12.46
N VAL A 114 -8.93 -10.70 -12.39
CA VAL A 114 -9.36 -9.69 -11.40
C VAL A 114 -9.35 -10.28 -9.98
N LEU A 115 -9.49 -11.59 -9.86
CA LEU A 115 -9.36 -12.37 -8.63
C LEU A 115 -7.90 -12.72 -8.32
N ASP A 116 -6.92 -12.20 -9.07
CA ASP A 116 -5.51 -12.41 -8.76
C ASP A 116 -5.22 -11.98 -7.31
N ASN A 117 -4.63 -12.91 -6.54
CA ASN A 117 -4.34 -12.78 -5.11
C ASN A 117 -5.56 -12.60 -4.19
N PHE A 118 -6.79 -12.82 -4.66
CA PHE A 118 -7.93 -12.91 -3.75
C PHE A 118 -7.85 -14.18 -2.89
N PRO A 119 -8.20 -14.09 -1.60
CA PRO A 119 -8.36 -15.27 -0.77
C PRO A 119 -9.59 -16.08 -1.18
N ILE A 120 -9.56 -17.37 -0.89
CA ILE A 120 -10.68 -18.29 -1.06
C ILE A 120 -11.28 -18.64 0.31
N GLY A 121 -12.55 -19.05 0.30
CA GLY A 121 -13.23 -19.58 1.47
C GLY A 121 -12.75 -20.99 1.84
N SER A 122 -13.01 -21.39 3.07
CA SER A 122 -12.83 -22.75 3.57
C SER A 122 -14.15 -23.23 4.18
N PRO A 123 -14.93 -24.07 3.48
CA PRO A 123 -14.55 -24.79 2.26
C PRO A 123 -14.65 -23.93 0.97
N GLU A 124 -13.93 -24.31 -0.09
CA GLU A 124 -13.77 -23.49 -1.31
C GLU A 124 -15.11 -23.22 -2.02
N GLU A 125 -16.03 -24.18 -2.02
CA GLU A 125 -17.37 -24.05 -2.59
C GLU A 125 -18.23 -22.95 -1.93
N ARG A 126 -17.86 -22.53 -0.71
CA ARG A 126 -18.56 -21.46 0.03
C ARG A 126 -18.00 -20.07 -0.25
N THR A 127 -16.93 -19.92 -1.03
CA THR A 127 -16.25 -18.63 -1.28
C THR A 127 -17.22 -17.51 -1.65
N ALA A 128 -18.08 -17.73 -2.65
CA ALA A 128 -19.04 -16.71 -3.09
C ALA A 128 -20.09 -16.36 -2.01
N ALA A 129 -20.53 -17.35 -1.22
CA ALA A 129 -21.48 -17.12 -0.14
C ALA A 129 -20.84 -16.34 1.01
N ILE A 130 -19.65 -16.74 1.45
CA ILE A 130 -18.85 -16.05 2.47
C ILE A 130 -18.63 -14.58 2.09
N PHE A 131 -18.29 -14.30 0.82
CA PHE A 131 -18.07 -12.92 0.36
C PHE A 131 -19.33 -12.06 0.45
N ARG A 132 -20.51 -12.64 0.17
CA ARG A 132 -21.80 -11.95 0.32
C ARG A 132 -22.15 -11.72 1.79
N GLU A 133 -21.89 -12.70 2.65
CA GLU A 133 -22.09 -12.57 4.10
C GLU A 133 -21.18 -11.47 4.70
N ILE A 134 -19.92 -11.41 4.28
CA ILE A 134 -19.00 -10.33 4.66
C ILE A 134 -19.47 -8.99 4.10
N ALA A 135 -19.98 -8.93 2.87
CA ALA A 135 -20.51 -7.70 2.29
C ALA A 135 -21.67 -7.14 3.12
N ASP A 136 -22.60 -8.00 3.53
CA ASP A 136 -23.73 -7.62 4.37
C ASP A 136 -23.26 -7.17 5.76
N TYR A 137 -22.29 -7.87 6.37
CA TYR A 137 -21.68 -7.46 7.64
C TYR A 137 -21.04 -6.07 7.56
N VAL A 138 -20.23 -5.82 6.52
CA VAL A 138 -19.52 -4.55 6.34
C VAL A 138 -20.50 -3.38 6.20
N GLU A 139 -21.57 -3.55 5.42
CA GLU A 139 -22.58 -2.51 5.22
C GLU A 139 -23.42 -2.25 6.46
N GLN A 140 -23.71 -3.28 7.25
CA GLN A 140 -24.56 -3.18 8.44
C GLN A 140 -23.77 -2.83 9.71
N TRP A 141 -22.44 -2.78 9.64
CA TRP A 141 -21.55 -2.69 10.80
C TRP A 141 -21.89 -1.57 11.81
N ALA A 142 -22.38 -0.42 11.34
CA ALA A 142 -22.72 0.72 12.19
C ALA A 142 -24.21 0.82 12.58
N SER A 143 -25.05 -0.17 12.27
CA SER A 143 -26.50 -0.10 12.44
C SER A 143 -27.13 -1.36 13.06
N PRO A 144 -27.38 -1.38 14.39
CA PRO A 144 -27.03 -0.35 15.37
C PRO A 144 -25.53 -0.35 15.71
N LEU A 145 -24.98 0.82 16.02
CA LEU A 145 -23.59 0.94 16.43
C LEU A 145 -23.38 0.33 17.82
N ASP A 146 -22.66 -0.79 17.88
CA ASP A 146 -22.28 -1.44 19.14
C ASP A 146 -21.12 -0.69 19.81
N ARG A 147 -21.47 0.20 20.74
CA ARG A 147 -20.49 1.03 21.46
C ARG A 147 -19.59 0.19 22.37
N ASP A 148 -20.11 -0.87 22.97
CA ASP A 148 -19.36 -1.72 23.89
C ASP A 148 -18.31 -2.52 23.11
N ALA A 149 -18.68 -3.08 21.95
CA ALA A 149 -17.74 -3.74 21.07
C ALA A 149 -16.64 -2.77 20.59
N ILE A 150 -16.99 -1.52 20.27
CA ILE A 150 -16.02 -0.51 19.84
C ILE A 150 -15.02 -0.18 20.96
N SER A 151 -15.48 -0.02 22.20
CA SER A 151 -14.61 0.32 23.32
C SER A 151 -13.76 -0.85 23.79
N ASN A 152 -14.29 -2.08 23.72
CA ASN A 152 -13.60 -3.27 24.24
C ASN A 152 -12.69 -3.96 23.21
N THR A 153 -12.86 -3.69 21.92
CA THR A 153 -11.98 -4.26 20.89
C THR A 153 -10.69 -3.43 20.76
N PRO A 154 -9.50 -4.00 21.03
CA PRO A 154 -8.25 -3.27 20.91
C PRO A 154 -8.04 -2.70 19.51
N VAL A 155 -7.38 -1.55 19.42
CA VAL A 155 -6.96 -0.97 18.15
C VAL A 155 -5.77 -1.76 17.62
N THR A 156 -5.87 -2.24 16.38
CA THR A 156 -4.81 -3.05 15.76
C THR A 156 -3.91 -2.21 14.86
N ALA A 157 -2.68 -2.68 14.58
CA ALA A 157 -1.79 -2.02 13.63
C ALA A 157 -2.42 -1.93 12.23
N ARG A 158 -3.13 -2.98 11.79
CA ARG A 158 -3.84 -3.01 10.50
C ARG A 158 -4.91 -1.93 10.42
N GLU A 159 -5.68 -1.75 11.48
CA GLU A 159 -6.65 -0.66 11.61
C GLU A 159 -5.98 0.72 11.55
N LEU A 160 -4.89 0.91 12.30
CA LEU A 160 -4.19 2.20 12.35
C LEU A 160 -3.57 2.57 11.01
N ILE A 161 -3.03 1.62 10.24
CA ILE A 161 -2.44 1.89 8.92
C ILE A 161 -3.44 2.57 7.98
N MET A 162 -4.73 2.24 8.07
CA MET A 162 -5.77 2.84 7.24
C MET A 162 -6.00 4.33 7.55
N ARG A 163 -5.52 4.83 8.70
CA ARG A 163 -5.56 6.26 9.05
C ARG A 163 -4.45 7.07 8.39
N PHE A 164 -3.42 6.42 7.88
CA PHE A 164 -2.22 7.07 7.37
C PHE A 164 -1.90 6.69 5.91
N PRO A 165 -2.85 6.81 4.97
CA PRO A 165 -2.62 6.42 3.58
C PRO A 165 -1.48 7.20 2.91
N ARG A 166 -1.24 8.48 3.25
CA ARG A 166 -0.13 9.25 2.69
C ARG A 166 1.20 8.80 3.27
N LEU A 167 1.33 8.74 4.60
CA LEU A 167 2.58 8.34 5.24
C LEU A 167 2.95 6.89 4.88
N SER A 168 1.97 5.99 4.75
CA SER A 168 2.20 4.61 4.32
C SER A 168 2.79 4.48 2.91
N ASN A 169 2.59 5.49 2.06
CA ASN A 169 3.17 5.54 0.72
C ASN A 169 4.52 6.30 0.72
N ILE A 170 4.60 7.41 1.46
CA ILE A 170 5.79 8.28 1.46
C ILE A 170 6.95 7.61 2.19
N LEU A 171 6.75 7.18 3.43
CA LEU A 171 7.85 6.77 4.30
C LEU A 171 8.63 5.57 3.74
N PRO A 172 8.00 4.51 3.21
CA PRO A 172 8.74 3.35 2.73
C PRO A 172 9.50 3.64 1.43
N LEU A 173 8.98 4.54 0.58
CA LEU A 173 9.60 4.88 -0.70
C LEU A 173 10.78 5.84 -0.53
N TYR A 174 10.63 6.83 0.34
CA TYR A 174 11.59 7.93 0.47
C TYR A 174 12.54 7.77 1.65
N PHE A 175 12.14 7.04 2.70
CA PHE A 175 12.90 7.01 3.96
C PHE A 175 13.22 5.59 4.46
N GLY A 176 12.59 4.54 3.90
CA GLY A 176 12.90 3.11 4.16
C GLY A 176 12.83 2.68 5.64
N GLN A 177 13.01 1.39 5.96
CA GLN A 177 12.91 0.92 7.35
C GLN A 177 14.04 1.41 8.27
N ASP A 178 15.25 1.50 7.73
CA ASP A 178 16.46 1.85 8.50
C ASP A 178 16.80 3.34 8.38
N GLY A 179 15.88 4.17 7.89
CA GLY A 179 16.17 5.55 7.52
C GLY A 179 16.96 5.71 6.22
N ALA A 180 17.36 4.59 5.60
CA ALA A 180 17.99 4.55 4.29
C ALA A 180 16.91 4.67 3.21
N ALA A 181 17.00 5.72 2.39
CA ALA A 181 16.10 5.90 1.27
C ALA A 181 16.26 4.78 0.24
N VAL A 182 15.13 4.39 -0.39
CA VAL A 182 15.12 3.35 -1.43
C VAL A 182 15.56 3.91 -2.79
N SER A 183 15.54 5.24 -2.95
CA SER A 183 16.05 5.94 -4.14
C SER A 183 17.55 6.20 -4.03
N ASP A 184 18.32 5.85 -5.07
CA ASP A 184 19.77 6.09 -5.17
C ASP A 184 20.12 7.58 -4.97
N ASP A 185 19.24 8.50 -5.41
CA ASP A 185 19.44 9.96 -5.29
C ASP A 185 19.29 10.47 -3.85
N MET A 186 18.74 9.66 -2.95
CA MET A 186 18.46 10.02 -1.56
C MET A 186 19.42 9.38 -0.55
N GLN A 187 20.31 8.49 -0.99
CA GLN A 187 21.15 7.70 -0.11
C GLN A 187 22.11 8.55 0.75
N ASP A 188 22.49 9.73 0.27
CA ASP A 188 23.37 10.69 0.96
C ASP A 188 22.64 11.97 1.42
N ALA A 189 21.33 12.07 1.21
CA ALA A 189 20.56 13.27 1.55
C ALA A 189 20.31 13.37 3.06
N SER A 190 20.41 14.58 3.62
CA SER A 190 19.87 14.84 4.96
C SER A 190 18.36 14.66 4.99
N THR A 191 17.77 14.44 6.17
CA THR A 191 16.32 14.32 6.34
C THR A 191 15.56 15.49 5.71
N GLU A 192 16.02 16.73 5.90
CA GLU A 192 15.39 17.91 5.31
C GLU A 192 15.51 17.94 3.79
N GLU A 193 16.67 17.58 3.22
CA GLU A 193 16.84 17.47 1.77
C GLU A 193 15.95 16.38 1.17
N GLY A 194 15.80 15.25 1.85
CA GLY A 194 14.89 14.18 1.43
C GLY A 194 13.42 14.61 1.43
N ILE A 195 12.99 15.37 2.45
CA ILE A 195 11.64 15.93 2.50
C ILE A 195 11.41 16.93 1.34
N ARG A 196 12.39 17.79 1.06
CA ARG A 196 12.30 18.75 -0.05
C ARG A 196 12.25 18.04 -1.41
N MET A 197 13.03 16.98 -1.59
CA MET A 197 12.99 16.16 -2.80
C MET A 197 11.59 15.55 -3.01
N TYR A 198 10.98 14.98 -1.97
CA TYR A 198 9.60 14.49 -2.04
C TYR A 198 8.61 15.58 -2.44
N ILE A 199 8.73 16.78 -1.83
CA ILE A 199 7.87 17.93 -2.16
C ILE A 199 8.03 18.31 -3.65
N ASP A 200 9.26 18.35 -4.15
CA ASP A 200 9.54 18.68 -5.55
C ASP A 200 8.95 17.64 -6.50
N GLU A 201 9.08 16.35 -6.20
CA GLU A 201 8.51 15.25 -6.98
C GLU A 201 6.98 15.19 -6.94
N THR A 202 6.36 15.77 -5.91
CA THR A 202 4.90 15.80 -5.78
C THR A 202 4.24 16.73 -6.80
N HIS A 203 5.00 17.59 -7.50
CA HIS A 203 4.45 18.49 -8.51
C HIS A 203 3.89 17.74 -9.74
N PRO A 204 2.78 18.23 -10.34
CA PRO A 204 1.98 19.40 -9.95
C PRO A 204 0.89 19.09 -8.90
N GLY A 205 0.91 17.92 -8.28
CA GLY A 205 -0.10 17.42 -7.35
C GLY A 205 -0.02 17.97 -5.92
N CYS A 206 0.92 18.87 -5.60
CA CYS A 206 1.15 19.40 -4.25
C CYS A 206 -0.13 19.87 -3.54
N PRO A 207 -1.00 20.68 -4.16
CA PRO A 207 -2.35 21.03 -3.68
C PRO A 207 -3.18 19.92 -3.03
N TRP A 208 -3.13 18.73 -3.62
CA TRP A 208 -4.04 17.63 -3.28
C TRP A 208 -3.37 16.57 -2.41
N ASN A 209 -2.05 16.63 -2.24
CA ASN A 209 -1.27 15.61 -1.55
C ASN A 209 -0.64 16.15 -0.26
N LEU A 210 0.03 17.32 -0.31
CA LEU A 210 0.79 17.82 0.85
C LEU A 210 -0.10 18.18 2.04
N PRO A 211 -1.27 18.84 1.90
CA PRO A 211 -2.13 19.12 3.04
C PRO A 211 -2.62 17.86 3.78
N ALA A 212 -2.88 16.78 3.04
CA ALA A 212 -3.27 15.49 3.64
C ALA A 212 -2.10 14.85 4.40
N ALA A 213 -0.88 14.91 3.86
CA ALA A 213 0.31 14.43 4.56
C ALA A 213 0.57 15.22 5.86
N VAL A 214 0.39 16.55 5.83
CA VAL A 214 0.46 17.40 7.04
C VAL A 214 -0.56 16.96 8.09
N ALA A 215 -1.81 16.70 7.69
CA ALA A 215 -2.85 16.24 8.60
C ALA A 215 -2.48 14.90 9.25
N GLU A 216 -1.96 13.96 8.46
CA GLU A 216 -1.52 12.65 8.96
C GLU A 216 -0.34 12.76 9.95
N CYS A 217 0.61 13.67 9.73
CA CYS A 217 1.69 13.93 10.70
C CYS A 217 1.13 14.36 12.06
N HIS A 218 0.14 15.27 12.07
CA HIS A 218 -0.48 15.73 13.32
C HIS A 218 -1.37 14.66 13.95
N GLU A 219 -2.08 13.85 13.16
CA GLU A 219 -2.84 12.71 13.68
C GLU A 219 -1.92 11.68 14.33
N ALA A 220 -0.77 11.39 13.73
CA ALA A 220 0.22 10.46 14.28
C ALA A 220 0.72 10.94 15.66
N LEU A 221 1.09 12.22 15.78
CA LEU A 221 1.54 12.80 17.05
C LEU A 221 0.42 12.87 18.12
N ALA A 222 -0.85 12.85 17.71
CA ALA A 222 -1.98 12.81 18.64
C ALA A 222 -2.26 11.37 19.14
N LEU A 223 -2.03 10.37 18.30
CA LEU A 223 -2.30 8.96 18.59
C LEU A 223 -1.14 8.25 19.32
N PHE A 224 0.09 8.58 18.97
CA PHE A 224 1.30 7.99 19.55
C PHE A 224 2.00 9.02 20.43
N HIS A 225 2.25 8.67 21.68
CA HIS A 225 2.69 9.62 22.71
C HIS A 225 4.18 9.50 23.04
N THR A 226 4.87 8.53 22.45
CA THR A 226 6.31 8.32 22.65
C THR A 226 7.00 7.94 21.34
N GLU A 227 8.30 8.18 21.25
CA GLU A 227 9.13 7.76 20.10
C GLU A 227 9.05 6.25 19.87
N ASP A 228 9.22 5.43 20.91
CA ASP A 228 9.12 3.96 20.81
C ASP A 228 7.79 3.48 20.19
N GLN A 229 6.69 4.21 20.41
CA GLN A 229 5.38 3.87 19.82
C GLN A 229 5.34 4.21 18.33
N LEU A 230 5.89 5.37 17.96
CA LEU A 230 6.02 5.82 16.57
C LEU A 230 6.93 4.87 15.79
N GLU A 231 8.15 4.60 16.29
CA GLU A 231 9.11 3.70 15.65
C GLU A 231 8.53 2.29 15.46
N ARG A 232 7.94 1.72 16.51
CA ARG A 232 7.33 0.39 16.43
C ARG A 232 6.21 0.30 15.39
N PHE A 233 5.47 1.39 15.19
CA PHE A 233 4.36 1.43 14.25
C PHE A 233 4.83 1.71 12.81
N PHE A 234 5.57 2.80 12.60
CA PHE A 234 5.99 3.27 11.28
C PHE A 234 7.14 2.45 10.68
N SER A 235 8.13 2.05 11.48
CA SER A 235 9.23 1.18 11.04
C SER A 235 8.90 -0.30 11.10
N GLY A 236 7.85 -0.66 11.84
CA GLY A 236 7.40 -2.03 12.02
C GLY A 236 6.85 -2.70 10.76
N PRO A 237 6.45 -3.99 10.87
CA PRO A 237 6.01 -4.84 9.77
C PRO A 237 4.74 -4.37 9.04
N GLY A 238 4.11 -3.30 9.53
CA GLY A 238 2.90 -2.73 8.96
C GLY A 238 3.19 -1.71 7.86
N MET A 239 4.14 -0.82 8.11
CA MET A 239 4.43 0.32 7.22
C MET A 239 5.79 0.21 6.55
N HIS A 240 6.81 -0.34 7.21
CA HIS A 240 8.17 -0.44 6.67
C HIS A 240 8.79 0.92 6.26
N GLY A 241 8.39 2.00 6.91
CA GLY A 241 8.91 3.35 6.68
C GLY A 241 9.95 3.76 7.72
N GLY A 242 10.45 4.99 7.62
CA GLY A 242 11.46 5.52 8.53
C GLY A 242 11.43 7.04 8.57
N SER A 243 12.20 7.62 9.48
CA SER A 243 12.32 9.06 9.72
C SER A 243 13.65 9.64 9.21
N GLY A 244 14.31 8.93 8.29
CA GLY A 244 15.68 9.26 7.86
C GLY A 244 16.68 9.00 9.00
N SER A 245 17.54 9.98 9.28
CA SER A 245 18.58 9.85 10.33
C SER A 245 18.16 10.34 11.73
N GLY A 246 16.89 10.70 11.94
CA GLY A 246 16.38 11.24 13.21
C GLY A 246 15.16 10.49 13.74
N ASP A 247 14.64 10.96 14.89
CA ASP A 247 13.47 10.40 15.57
C ASP A 247 12.15 10.84 14.88
N PHE A 248 11.09 10.03 14.93
CA PHE A 248 9.77 10.40 14.38
C PHE A 248 9.16 11.63 15.07
N THR A 249 9.42 11.78 16.37
CA THR A 249 9.00 12.95 17.16
C THR A 249 9.56 14.27 16.64
N ASP A 250 10.73 14.26 16.00
CA ASP A 250 11.33 15.42 15.33
C ASP A 250 11.00 15.48 13.84
N PHE A 251 10.98 14.31 13.17
CA PHE A 251 10.71 14.18 11.75
C PHE A 251 9.30 14.65 11.38
N LEU A 252 8.25 14.20 12.09
CA LEU A 252 6.86 14.50 11.71
C LEU A 252 6.55 16.01 11.78
N PRO A 253 6.97 16.75 12.82
CA PRO A 253 6.85 18.21 12.83
C PRO A 253 7.63 18.89 11.70
N LEU A 254 8.86 18.43 11.41
CA LEU A 254 9.68 18.97 10.32
C LEU A 254 8.99 18.77 8.96
N PHE A 255 8.50 17.55 8.71
CA PHE A 255 7.79 17.18 7.49
C PHE A 255 6.54 18.05 7.29
N ALA A 256 5.71 18.16 8.33
CA ALA A 256 4.50 18.97 8.31
C ALA A 256 4.80 20.46 8.05
N ARG A 257 5.86 20.98 8.68
CA ARG A 257 6.30 22.36 8.50
C ARG A 257 6.74 22.63 7.05
N LEU A 258 7.66 21.83 6.51
CA LEU A 258 8.20 22.03 5.16
C LEU A 258 7.11 21.92 4.09
N CYS A 259 6.18 20.97 4.23
CA CYS A 259 5.01 20.86 3.36
C CYS A 259 4.14 22.12 3.43
N SER A 260 3.88 22.63 4.64
CA SER A 260 3.06 23.84 4.85
C SER A 260 3.73 25.10 4.33
N GLU A 261 5.05 25.23 4.50
CA GLU A 261 5.85 26.32 3.97
C GLU A 261 5.82 26.32 2.44
N HIS A 262 6.05 25.17 1.81
CA HIS A 262 5.93 25.02 0.37
C HIS A 262 4.54 25.45 -0.14
N MET A 263 3.47 24.98 0.50
CA MET A 263 2.11 25.37 0.14
C MET A 263 1.88 26.89 0.24
N ARG A 264 2.42 27.55 1.27
CA ARG A 264 2.27 29.00 1.47
C ARG A 264 3.09 29.82 0.48
N GLU A 265 4.27 29.35 0.12
CA GLU A 265 5.21 30.08 -0.73
C GLU A 265 4.88 29.95 -2.22
N PHE A 266 4.46 28.76 -2.66
CA PHE A 266 4.34 28.43 -4.08
C PHE A 266 2.90 28.29 -4.58
N HIS A 267 1.90 28.20 -3.68
CA HIS A 267 0.50 28.03 -4.06
C HIS A 267 -0.35 29.16 -3.49
N SER A 268 -1.04 29.90 -4.37
CA SER A 268 -2.05 30.87 -3.94
C SER A 268 -3.21 30.18 -3.24
N SER A 269 -4.01 30.91 -2.44
CA SER A 269 -5.24 30.36 -1.86
C SER A 269 -6.10 29.75 -2.95
N MET A 270 -6.25 28.42 -2.92
CA MET A 270 -6.91 27.66 -3.99
C MET A 270 -8.44 27.81 -3.99
N TRP A 271 -8.96 28.57 -3.03
CA TRP A 271 -10.37 28.93 -2.94
C TRP A 271 -10.54 30.39 -3.35
N GLU A 272 -11.21 30.61 -4.48
CA GLU A 272 -11.81 31.89 -4.83
C GLU A 272 -13.30 31.86 -4.47
N SER A 273 -13.81 32.91 -3.83
CA SER A 273 -15.18 32.96 -3.28
C SER A 273 -16.30 33.09 -4.34
N ARG A 274 -16.08 32.63 -5.57
CA ARG A 274 -17.00 32.86 -6.69
C ARG A 274 -18.28 32.05 -6.57
#